data_AF-A0A2I1KQL3-F1
#
_entry.id   AF-A0A2I1KQL3-F1
#
_cell.length_a   1.000
_cell.length_b   1.000
_cell.length_c   1.000
_cell.angle_alpha   90.00
_cell.angle_beta   90.00
_cell.angle_gamma   90.00
#
_symmetry.space_group_name_H-M   'P 1'
#
loop_
_entity.id
_entity.type
_entity.pdbx_description
1 polymer ?
#
loop_
_entity_poly.entity_id
_entity_poly.type
_entity_poly.pdbx_seq_one_letter_code
_entity_poly.pdbx_strand_id
1 'polypeptide(L)'
;MSLDPKYLSKERLEARAEKELEKFAGGAQLVAPIPLDVDSFAEFHLGAALDYQRLSSDGSVLGMSIFQELSIPVFESTGARVDIVFPERTIVIDDDALRDSPDSRLRFTIAHEYAHLLLHRHIYYRDPRMKCKGGTGYRPFTTTSEGVRADNKVDRAEFQANYLGAALLMPRDPFSQAFTELAPEGWRSLDERRKRRVVRELARTFEVSKQAAAIRIKNLKLAA
;
A
#
# COMPACT_ATOMS: atom_id res chain seq x y z
N MET A 1 20.71 12.42 -11.95
CA MET A 1 19.25 12.71 -12.00
C MET A 1 18.65 12.15 -10.72
N SER A 2 17.92 12.96 -9.95
CA SER A 2 17.25 12.46 -8.73
C SER A 2 16.27 11.35 -9.12
N LEU A 3 16.27 10.26 -8.36
CA LEU A 3 15.37 9.12 -8.49
C LEU A 3 13.98 9.41 -7.90
N ASP A 4 13.72 10.66 -7.51
CA ASP A 4 12.44 11.00 -6.86
C ASP A 4 11.34 11.17 -7.91
N PRO A 5 10.20 10.48 -7.76
CA PRO A 5 9.07 10.69 -8.63
C PRO A 5 8.62 12.15 -8.63
N LYS A 6 8.02 12.56 -9.77
CA LYS A 6 7.23 13.79 -9.81
C LYS A 6 6.16 13.71 -8.72
N TYR A 7 5.92 14.84 -8.06
CA TYR A 7 4.87 14.92 -7.05
C TYR A 7 3.49 14.62 -7.65
N LEU A 8 2.72 13.76 -6.99
CA LEU A 8 1.31 13.53 -7.24
C LEU A 8 0.52 14.03 -6.03
N SER A 9 -0.47 14.90 -6.28
CA SER A 9 -1.36 15.37 -5.22
C SER A 9 -2.25 14.24 -4.71
N LYS A 10 -2.76 14.41 -3.49
CA LYS A 10 -3.74 13.49 -2.89
C LYS A 10 -4.93 13.25 -3.82
N GLU A 11 -5.50 14.30 -4.40
CA GLU A 11 -6.61 14.21 -5.35
C GLU A 11 -6.26 13.40 -6.61
N ARG A 12 -5.02 13.50 -7.12
CA ARG A 12 -4.58 12.67 -8.25
C ARG A 12 -4.45 11.20 -7.87
N LEU A 13 -4.01 10.93 -6.64
CA LEU A 13 -3.89 9.58 -6.13
C LEU A 13 -5.28 8.97 -5.83
N GLU A 14 -6.25 9.75 -5.34
CA GLU A 14 -7.65 9.33 -5.24
C GLU A 14 -8.22 8.93 -6.60
N ALA A 15 -8.13 9.83 -7.58
CA ALA A 15 -8.63 9.56 -8.94
C ALA A 15 -7.91 8.37 -9.58
N ARG A 16 -6.63 8.15 -9.22
CA ARG A 16 -5.88 6.98 -9.68
C ARG A 16 -6.41 5.69 -9.05
N ALA A 17 -6.70 5.69 -7.75
CA ALA A 17 -7.28 4.54 -7.06
C ALA A 17 -8.64 4.18 -7.65
N GLU A 18 -9.52 5.16 -7.80
CA GLU A 18 -10.86 5.00 -8.37
C GLU A 18 -10.80 4.38 -9.77
N LYS A 19 -9.95 4.91 -10.65
CA LYS A 19 -9.75 4.39 -12.01
C LYS A 19 -9.26 2.93 -12.07
N GLU A 20 -8.49 2.50 -11.07
CA GLU A 20 -8.01 1.12 -11.02
C GLU A 20 -9.09 0.18 -10.46
N LEU A 21 -9.85 0.64 -9.45
CA LEU A 21 -10.98 -0.10 -8.90
C LEU A 21 -12.14 -0.25 -9.90
N GLU A 22 -12.40 0.76 -10.74
CA GLU A 22 -13.42 0.69 -11.82
C GLU A 22 -13.21 -0.51 -12.76
N LYS A 23 -11.96 -0.92 -12.95
CA LYS A 23 -11.58 -1.99 -13.88
C LYS A 23 -11.57 -3.37 -13.23
N PHE A 24 -11.69 -3.44 -11.91
CA PHE A 24 -11.63 -4.68 -11.16
C PHE A 24 -12.99 -5.04 -10.58
N ALA A 25 -13.38 -6.31 -10.67
CA ALA A 25 -14.62 -6.82 -10.09
C ALA A 25 -15.87 -5.97 -10.41
N GLY A 26 -15.93 -5.37 -11.61
CA GLY A 26 -17.03 -4.50 -12.03
C GLY A 26 -17.18 -3.20 -11.22
N GLY A 27 -16.13 -2.75 -10.52
CA GLY A 27 -16.16 -1.54 -9.69
C GLY A 27 -16.88 -1.72 -8.36
N ALA A 28 -17.04 -2.95 -7.86
CA ALA A 28 -17.81 -3.23 -6.64
C ALA A 28 -17.37 -2.40 -5.43
N GLN A 29 -16.06 -2.20 -5.25
CA GLN A 29 -15.47 -1.40 -4.17
C GLN A 29 -15.76 0.10 -4.28
N LEU A 30 -16.31 0.58 -5.39
CA LEU A 30 -16.75 1.97 -5.57
C LEU A 30 -18.24 2.16 -5.30
N VAL A 31 -19.01 1.06 -5.29
CA VAL A 31 -20.47 1.09 -5.10
C VAL A 31 -20.84 0.76 -3.65
N ALA A 32 -20.08 -0.11 -2.99
CA ALA A 32 -20.37 -0.56 -1.64
C ALA A 32 -19.13 -0.51 -0.73
N PRO A 33 -19.30 -0.28 0.58
CA PRO A 33 -18.21 -0.32 1.54
C PRO A 33 -17.84 -1.77 1.86
N ILE A 34 -17.14 -2.40 0.92
CA ILE A 34 -16.66 -3.78 1.03
C ILE A 34 -15.13 -3.80 0.96
N PRO A 35 -14.47 -4.78 1.61
CA PRO A 35 -13.04 -4.91 1.53
C PRO A 35 -12.59 -5.25 0.09
N LEU A 36 -11.41 -4.76 -0.29
CA LEU A 36 -10.74 -5.17 -1.51
C LEU A 36 -10.13 -6.57 -1.32
N ASP A 37 -10.32 -7.46 -2.28
CA ASP A 37 -9.51 -8.67 -2.41
C ASP A 37 -8.14 -8.26 -2.98
N VAL A 38 -7.19 -8.01 -2.09
CA VAL A 38 -5.88 -7.43 -2.43
C VAL A 38 -5.01 -8.38 -3.24
N ASP A 39 -5.16 -9.69 -3.02
CA ASP A 39 -4.37 -10.72 -3.70
C ASP A 39 -4.85 -10.80 -5.15
N SER A 40 -6.15 -10.99 -5.36
CA SER A 40 -6.74 -11.00 -6.70
C SER A 40 -6.53 -9.69 -7.45
N PHE A 41 -6.54 -8.55 -6.74
CA PHE A 41 -6.28 -7.25 -7.34
C PHE A 41 -4.83 -7.10 -7.81
N ALA A 42 -3.87 -7.57 -7.02
CA ALA A 42 -2.47 -7.58 -7.42
C ALA A 42 -2.20 -8.55 -8.57
N GLU A 43 -2.69 -9.79 -8.46
CA GLU A 43 -2.39 -10.86 -9.42
C GLU A 43 -3.14 -10.70 -10.74
N PHE A 44 -4.45 -10.47 -10.71
CA PHE A 44 -5.27 -10.53 -11.92
C PHE A 44 -5.52 -9.17 -12.56
N HIS A 45 -5.50 -8.08 -11.79
CA HIS A 45 -5.70 -6.73 -12.34
C HIS A 45 -4.41 -6.03 -12.71
N LEU A 46 -3.37 -6.07 -11.86
CA LEU A 46 -2.04 -5.55 -12.20
C LEU A 46 -1.16 -6.56 -12.98
N GLY A 47 -1.44 -7.85 -12.84
CA GLY A 47 -0.62 -8.91 -13.43
C GLY A 47 0.66 -9.16 -12.65
N ALA A 48 0.70 -8.85 -11.34
CA ALA A 48 1.87 -9.06 -10.51
C ALA A 48 1.95 -10.51 -10.00
N ALA A 49 3.15 -11.05 -9.84
CA ALA A 49 3.34 -12.27 -9.06
C ALA A 49 3.42 -11.93 -7.57
N LEU A 50 2.83 -12.77 -6.70
CA LEU A 50 3.04 -12.70 -5.25
C LEU A 50 4.03 -13.78 -4.83
N ASP A 51 5.05 -13.40 -4.08
CA ASP A 51 6.05 -14.30 -3.51
C ASP A 51 6.24 -13.99 -2.02
N TYR A 52 6.60 -14.99 -1.23
CA TYR A 52 6.74 -14.88 0.23
C TYR A 52 8.13 -15.37 0.63
N GLN A 53 8.94 -14.44 1.13
CA GLN A 53 10.34 -14.71 1.50
C GLN A 53 10.72 -13.84 2.68
N ARG A 54 11.59 -14.34 3.54
CA ARG A 54 12.21 -13.50 4.57
C ARG A 54 13.22 -12.55 3.93
N LEU A 55 12.86 -11.28 3.83
CA LEU A 55 13.62 -10.21 3.18
C LEU A 55 14.68 -9.59 4.11
N SER A 56 14.48 -9.72 5.43
CA SER A 56 15.38 -9.14 6.43
C SER A 56 15.59 -10.06 7.63
N SER A 57 16.81 -10.06 8.19
CA SER A 57 17.12 -10.86 9.37
C SER A 57 16.43 -10.33 10.64
N ASP A 58 16.14 -9.04 10.67
CA ASP A 58 15.59 -8.31 11.82
C ASP A 58 14.11 -7.92 11.67
N GLY A 59 13.46 -8.31 10.56
CA GLY A 59 12.06 -7.98 10.27
C GLY A 59 11.83 -6.49 9.93
N SER A 60 12.88 -5.76 9.54
CA SER A 60 12.79 -4.35 9.17
C SER A 60 12.13 -4.11 7.81
N VAL A 61 12.18 -5.09 6.90
CA VAL A 61 11.57 -5.07 5.58
C VAL A 61 10.27 -5.87 5.62
N LEU A 62 9.16 -5.27 5.18
CA LEU A 62 7.82 -5.88 5.19
C LEU A 62 7.44 -6.44 3.81
N GLY A 63 7.90 -5.77 2.76
CA GLY A 63 7.62 -6.14 1.38
C GLY A 63 8.64 -5.52 0.44
N MET A 64 8.55 -5.90 -0.84
CA MET A 64 9.41 -5.39 -1.88
C MET A 64 8.78 -5.50 -3.27
N SER A 65 8.80 -4.39 -4.00
CA SER A 65 8.43 -4.33 -5.41
C SER A 65 9.61 -4.64 -6.32
N ILE A 66 9.45 -5.60 -7.22
CA ILE A 66 10.42 -5.97 -8.25
C ILE A 66 10.05 -5.36 -9.60
N PHE A 67 10.88 -4.45 -10.11
CA PHE A 67 10.58 -3.71 -11.36
C PHE A 67 11.22 -4.30 -12.61
N GLN A 68 12.23 -5.13 -12.43
CA GLN A 68 12.97 -5.83 -13.48
C GLN A 68 13.39 -7.19 -12.94
N GLU A 69 13.67 -8.17 -13.79
CA GLU A 69 14.24 -9.44 -13.31
C GLU A 69 15.59 -9.19 -12.63
N LEU A 70 15.76 -9.67 -11.39
CA LEU A 70 17.04 -9.63 -10.70
C LEU A 70 17.18 -10.72 -9.63
N SER A 71 18.44 -11.01 -9.29
CA SER A 71 18.81 -11.84 -8.16
C SER A 71 18.93 -11.01 -6.89
N ILE A 72 18.21 -11.39 -5.82
CA ILE A 72 18.22 -10.69 -4.53
C ILE A 72 18.48 -11.72 -3.41
N PRO A 73 19.34 -11.40 -2.42
CA PRO A 73 19.53 -12.25 -1.26
C PRO A 73 18.30 -12.21 -0.35
N VAL A 74 17.75 -13.38 -0.04
CA VAL A 74 16.75 -13.61 1.01
C VAL A 74 17.37 -14.41 2.15
N PHE A 75 16.67 -14.53 3.28
CA PHE A 75 17.13 -15.27 4.45
C PHE A 75 16.39 -16.59 4.62
N GLU A 76 17.12 -17.68 4.85
CA GLU A 76 16.53 -18.94 5.28
C GLU A 76 16.16 -18.90 6.78
N SER A 77 15.42 -19.92 7.23
CA SER A 77 15.13 -20.15 8.64
C SER A 77 16.40 -20.33 9.49
N THR A 78 17.49 -20.84 8.88
CA THR A 78 18.82 -20.98 9.49
C THR A 78 19.54 -19.63 9.69
N GLY A 79 19.04 -18.55 9.08
CA GLY A 79 19.72 -17.26 8.99
C GLY A 79 20.76 -17.16 7.87
N ALA A 80 20.98 -18.24 7.11
CA ALA A 80 21.80 -18.20 5.89
C ALA A 80 21.16 -17.31 4.82
N ARG A 81 22.00 -16.70 3.98
CA ARG A 81 21.53 -15.92 2.83
C ARG A 81 21.57 -16.75 1.56
N VAL A 82 20.48 -16.75 0.83
CA VAL A 82 20.36 -17.43 -0.47
C VAL A 82 19.86 -16.43 -1.49
N ASP A 83 20.50 -16.41 -2.66
CA ASP A 83 20.09 -15.56 -3.76
C ASP A 83 18.93 -16.23 -4.53
N ILE A 84 17.80 -15.52 -4.65
CA ILE A 84 16.65 -15.92 -5.45
C ILE A 84 16.49 -14.94 -6.61
N VAL A 85 16.18 -15.49 -7.79
CA VAL A 85 15.84 -14.69 -8.99
C VAL A 85 14.34 -14.43 -8.99
N PHE A 86 13.96 -13.16 -8.92
CA PHE A 86 12.57 -12.73 -9.05
C PHE A 86 12.31 -12.19 -10.45
N PRO A 87 11.22 -12.57 -11.12
CA PRO A 87 10.82 -11.98 -12.39
C PRO A 87 10.35 -10.53 -12.21
N GLU A 88 10.32 -9.75 -13.30
CA GLU A 88 9.73 -8.41 -13.23
C GLU A 88 8.27 -8.45 -12.77
N ARG A 89 7.82 -7.39 -12.10
CA ARG A 89 6.45 -7.26 -11.59
C ARG A 89 6.11 -8.33 -10.55
N THR A 90 7.03 -8.57 -9.64
CA THR A 90 6.80 -9.40 -8.44
C THR A 90 6.64 -8.51 -7.22
N ILE A 91 5.67 -8.81 -6.37
CA ILE A 91 5.55 -8.29 -5.00
C ILE A 91 6.03 -9.40 -4.08
N VAL A 92 7.19 -9.18 -3.44
CA VAL A 92 7.73 -10.11 -2.45
C VAL A 92 7.33 -9.62 -1.07
N ILE A 93 6.76 -10.51 -0.25
CA ILE A 93 6.24 -10.20 1.08
C ILE A 93 7.13 -10.90 2.11
N ASP A 94 7.51 -10.19 3.17
CA ASP A 94 8.21 -10.80 4.30
C ASP A 94 7.19 -11.45 5.25
N ASP A 95 6.96 -12.75 5.04
CA ASP A 95 6.01 -13.54 5.81
C ASP A 95 6.42 -13.68 7.28
N ASP A 96 7.73 -13.70 7.57
CA ASP A 96 8.25 -13.77 8.93
C ASP A 96 8.06 -12.45 9.67
N ALA A 97 8.36 -11.31 9.03
CA ALA A 97 8.14 -9.99 9.60
C ALA A 97 6.65 -9.68 9.85
N LEU A 98 5.75 -10.30 9.08
CA LEU A 98 4.31 -10.12 9.19
C LEU A 98 3.60 -11.23 9.98
N ARG A 99 4.29 -12.31 10.37
CA ARG A 99 3.73 -13.52 11.01
C ARG A 99 2.80 -13.22 12.18
N ASP A 100 3.23 -12.34 13.09
CA ASP A 100 2.49 -11.98 14.30
C ASP A 100 1.72 -10.66 14.16
N SER A 101 1.66 -10.10 12.95
CA SER A 101 0.92 -8.87 12.66
C SER A 101 -0.55 -9.16 12.34
N PRO A 102 -1.48 -8.24 12.63
CA PRO A 102 -2.85 -8.35 12.14
C PRO A 102 -2.88 -8.39 10.61
N ASP A 103 -3.78 -9.18 10.03
CA ASP A 103 -3.95 -9.36 8.58
C ASP A 103 -4.04 -8.03 7.79
N SER A 104 -4.66 -7.00 8.39
CA SER A 104 -4.68 -5.64 7.82
C SER A 104 -3.30 -5.06 7.43
N ARG A 105 -2.22 -5.51 8.07
CA ARG A 105 -0.84 -5.06 7.78
C ARG A 105 -0.28 -5.75 6.55
N LEU A 106 -0.57 -7.05 6.38
CA LEU A 106 -0.30 -7.77 5.13
C LEU A 106 -1.06 -7.14 3.97
N ARG A 107 -2.37 -6.92 4.15
CA ARG A 107 -3.23 -6.27 3.15
C ARG A 107 -2.71 -4.90 2.72
N PHE A 108 -2.26 -4.10 3.69
CA PHE A 108 -1.64 -2.80 3.41
C PHE A 108 -0.30 -2.93 2.69
N THR A 109 0.54 -3.89 3.07
CA THR A 109 1.83 -4.15 2.41
C THR A 109 1.62 -4.49 0.93
N ILE A 110 0.69 -5.38 0.62
CA ILE A 110 0.36 -5.73 -0.78
C ILE A 110 -0.15 -4.51 -1.55
N ALA A 111 -1.08 -3.74 -0.97
CA ALA A 111 -1.60 -2.53 -1.60
C ALA A 111 -0.53 -1.43 -1.80
N HIS A 112 0.43 -1.34 -0.88
CA HIS A 112 1.57 -0.43 -0.96
C HIS A 112 2.53 -0.83 -2.10
N GLU A 113 2.92 -2.11 -2.18
CA GLU A 113 3.80 -2.59 -3.24
C GLU A 113 3.12 -2.57 -4.61
N TYR A 114 1.83 -2.87 -4.67
CA TYR A 114 0.99 -2.63 -5.86
C TYR A 114 1.14 -1.18 -6.33
N ALA A 115 1.03 -0.22 -5.43
CA ALA A 115 1.14 1.20 -5.75
C ALA A 115 2.54 1.57 -6.28
N HIS A 116 3.61 0.95 -5.74
CA HIS A 116 4.96 1.10 -6.26
C HIS A 116 5.08 0.59 -7.70
N LEU A 117 4.65 -0.64 -7.98
CA LEU A 117 4.67 -1.22 -9.33
C LEU A 117 3.86 -0.37 -10.33
N LEU A 118 2.71 0.16 -9.90
CA LEU A 118 1.84 0.99 -10.74
C LEU A 118 2.46 2.36 -11.07
N LEU A 119 2.99 3.06 -10.06
CA LEU A 119 3.39 4.46 -10.19
C LEU A 119 4.86 4.61 -10.62
N HIS A 120 5.73 3.75 -10.11
CA HIS A 120 7.16 4.02 -10.09
C HIS A 120 7.98 3.13 -11.05
N ARG A 121 7.33 2.30 -11.87
CA ARG A 121 8.03 1.45 -12.86
C ARG A 121 8.99 2.22 -13.76
N HIS A 122 8.59 3.39 -14.25
CA HIS A 122 9.43 4.22 -15.13
C HIS A 122 10.68 4.81 -14.45
N ILE A 123 10.79 4.70 -13.13
CA ILE A 123 11.89 5.25 -12.33
C ILE A 123 12.86 4.13 -11.93
N TYR A 124 12.30 2.99 -11.52
CA TYR A 124 13.08 1.87 -11.00
C TYR A 124 13.43 0.81 -12.05
N TYR A 125 12.69 0.74 -13.16
CA TYR A 125 13.08 -0.11 -14.29
C TYR A 125 14.41 0.36 -14.90
N ARG A 126 15.33 -0.58 -15.14
CA ARG A 126 16.55 -0.34 -15.91
C ARG A 126 16.51 -1.16 -17.17
N ASP A 127 16.67 -0.48 -18.31
CA ASP A 127 17.01 -1.17 -19.54
C ASP A 127 18.37 -1.85 -19.35
N PRO A 128 18.47 -3.19 -19.46
CA PRO A 128 19.73 -3.92 -19.32
C PRO A 128 20.82 -3.43 -20.30
N ARG A 129 20.44 -2.74 -21.37
CA ARG A 129 21.33 -2.15 -22.38
C ARG A 129 21.93 -0.80 -21.95
N MET A 130 21.38 -0.15 -20.92
CA MET A 130 21.84 1.13 -20.41
C MET A 130 22.77 0.97 -19.21
N LYS A 131 24.04 1.38 -19.33
CA LYS A 131 24.99 1.46 -18.21
C LYS A 131 24.71 2.67 -17.32
N CYS A 132 23.57 2.69 -16.62
CA CYS A 132 23.26 3.74 -15.64
C CYS A 132 23.77 3.37 -14.25
N LYS A 133 24.75 4.12 -13.72
CA LYS A 133 25.21 3.99 -12.33
C LYS A 133 24.20 4.62 -11.37
N GLY A 134 23.70 3.84 -10.41
CA GLY A 134 22.92 4.31 -9.25
C GLY A 134 21.41 4.03 -9.35
N GLY A 135 20.86 3.30 -8.36
CA GLY A 135 19.47 2.86 -8.20
C GLY A 135 19.28 1.34 -8.35
N THR A 136 18.44 0.74 -7.51
CA THR A 136 18.13 -0.70 -7.49
C THR A 136 16.93 -1.01 -8.39
N GLY A 137 16.90 -2.17 -9.04
CA GLY A 137 15.76 -2.66 -9.84
C GLY A 137 14.54 -3.10 -9.02
N TYR A 138 14.56 -2.77 -7.72
CA TYR A 138 13.55 -3.10 -6.73
C TYR A 138 13.41 -1.94 -5.74
N ARG A 139 12.31 -1.95 -4.98
CA ARG A 139 12.06 -1.00 -3.88
C ARG A 139 11.56 -1.76 -2.65
N PRO A 140 12.27 -1.73 -1.51
CA PRO A 140 11.80 -2.34 -0.27
C PRO A 140 10.86 -1.39 0.50
N PHE A 141 9.76 -1.93 1.02
CA PHE A 141 8.93 -1.29 2.02
C PHE A 141 9.39 -1.70 3.42
N THR A 142 9.59 -0.72 4.29
CA THR A 142 10.20 -0.92 5.62
C THR A 142 9.30 -0.39 6.73
N THR A 143 9.54 -0.86 7.95
CA THR A 143 8.86 -0.32 9.15
C THR A 143 9.04 1.18 9.33
N THR A 144 10.13 1.76 8.81
CA THR A 144 10.36 3.21 8.83
C THR A 144 9.52 3.92 7.78
N SER A 145 9.40 3.34 6.58
CA SER A 145 8.66 3.95 5.48
C SER A 145 7.13 3.82 5.61
N GLU A 146 6.64 2.85 6.39
CA GLU A 146 5.23 2.73 6.84
C GLU A 146 4.73 4.02 7.53
N GLY A 147 5.62 4.77 8.19
CA GLY A 147 5.31 6.01 8.88
C GLY A 147 5.28 7.28 8.01
N VAL A 148 5.66 7.19 6.73
CA VAL A 148 5.81 8.37 5.85
C VAL A 148 4.42 8.90 5.45
N ARG A 149 4.04 10.04 6.05
CA ARG A 149 2.69 10.63 5.93
C ARG A 149 2.63 12.02 5.33
N ALA A 150 3.77 12.72 5.28
CA ALA A 150 3.86 14.07 4.76
C ALA A 150 4.40 14.04 3.34
N ASP A 151 4.03 15.03 2.53
CA ASP A 151 4.74 15.39 1.29
C ASP A 151 6.12 15.99 1.63
N ASN A 152 6.90 15.26 2.42
CA ASN A 152 8.27 15.62 2.66
C ASN A 152 9.03 15.34 1.37
N LYS A 153 9.90 16.28 0.97
CA LYS A 153 10.74 16.13 -0.22
C LYS A 153 11.68 14.91 -0.14
N VAL A 154 11.77 14.26 1.03
CA VAL A 154 12.74 13.21 1.35
C VAL A 154 12.30 11.83 0.86
N ASP A 155 10.99 11.53 0.80
CA ASP A 155 10.55 10.27 0.18
C ASP A 155 9.15 10.35 -0.47
N ARG A 156 9.12 10.94 -1.67
CA ARG A 156 7.88 11.08 -2.45
C ARG A 156 7.32 9.74 -2.90
N ALA A 157 8.17 8.75 -3.17
CA ALA A 157 7.72 7.45 -3.64
C ALA A 157 6.93 6.74 -2.54
N GLU A 158 7.44 6.70 -1.31
CA GLU A 158 6.74 6.09 -0.17
C GLU A 158 5.46 6.85 0.18
N PHE A 159 5.47 8.19 0.14
CA PHE A 159 4.25 8.97 0.33
C PHE A 159 3.17 8.59 -0.71
N GLN A 160 3.55 8.53 -1.99
CA GLN A 160 2.62 8.19 -3.07
C GLN A 160 2.09 6.77 -2.94
N ALA A 161 2.96 5.81 -2.60
CA ALA A 161 2.59 4.42 -2.40
C ALA A 161 1.69 4.23 -1.17
N ASN A 162 2.04 4.81 -0.02
CA ASN A 162 1.23 4.79 1.19
C ASN A 162 -0.16 5.40 0.95
N TYR A 163 -0.22 6.53 0.27
CA TYR A 163 -1.49 7.20 0.03
C TYR A 163 -2.36 6.43 -0.98
N LEU A 164 -1.77 5.98 -2.11
CA LEU A 164 -2.51 5.21 -3.10
C LEU A 164 -2.97 3.86 -2.53
N GLY A 165 -2.11 3.13 -1.82
CA GLY A 165 -2.47 1.88 -1.15
C GLY A 165 -3.64 2.07 -0.17
N ALA A 166 -3.62 3.14 0.63
CA ALA A 166 -4.75 3.47 1.51
C ALA A 166 -6.03 3.85 0.74
N ALA A 167 -5.92 4.54 -0.40
CA ALA A 167 -7.07 4.92 -1.22
C ALA A 167 -7.68 3.73 -1.97
N LEU A 168 -6.87 2.74 -2.36
CA LEU A 168 -7.34 1.47 -2.93
C LEU A 168 -8.12 0.65 -1.89
N LEU A 169 -7.61 0.57 -0.66
CA LEU A 169 -8.26 -0.18 0.43
C LEU A 169 -9.50 0.51 1.00
N MET A 170 -9.56 1.84 0.95
CA MET A 170 -10.64 2.64 1.50
C MET A 170 -11.11 3.69 0.48
N PRO A 171 -11.85 3.31 -0.57
CA PRO A 171 -12.25 4.21 -1.64
C PRO A 171 -13.09 5.38 -1.11
N ARG A 172 -12.85 6.58 -1.65
CA ARG A 172 -13.31 7.84 -1.05
C ARG A 172 -14.82 7.84 -0.79
N ASP A 173 -15.62 7.51 -1.80
CA ASP A 173 -17.08 7.65 -1.71
C ASP A 173 -17.70 6.60 -0.76
N PRO A 174 -17.45 5.29 -0.91
CA PRO A 174 -17.93 4.28 0.03
C PRO A 174 -17.43 4.50 1.46
N PHE A 175 -16.18 4.93 1.65
CA PHE A 175 -15.67 5.23 2.98
C PHE A 175 -16.38 6.44 3.61
N SER A 176 -16.62 7.50 2.83
CA SER A 176 -17.32 8.70 3.30
C SER A 176 -18.80 8.44 3.59
N GLN A 177 -19.43 7.58 2.80
CA GLN A 177 -20.81 7.12 3.05
C GLN A 177 -20.88 6.32 4.35
N ALA A 178 -20.06 5.29 4.50
CA ALA A 178 -20.01 4.47 5.72
C ALA A 178 -19.69 5.33 6.97
N PHE A 179 -18.81 6.32 6.82
CA PHE A 179 -18.52 7.28 7.89
C PHE A 179 -19.77 8.09 8.28
N THR A 180 -20.48 8.64 7.29
CA THR A 180 -21.68 9.46 7.53
C THR A 180 -22.79 8.66 8.18
N GLU A 181 -22.98 7.40 7.79
CA GLU A 181 -23.96 6.49 8.42
C GLU A 181 -23.64 6.21 9.90
N LEU A 182 -22.35 6.10 10.25
CA LEU A 182 -21.89 5.88 11.62
C LEU A 182 -21.83 7.16 12.47
N ALA A 183 -21.76 8.33 11.83
CA ALA A 183 -21.63 9.64 12.45
C ALA A 183 -22.60 10.68 11.83
N PRO A 184 -23.92 10.46 11.84
CA PRO A 184 -24.89 11.30 11.14
C PRO A 184 -24.98 12.73 11.68
N GLU A 185 -24.67 12.91 12.97
CA GLU A 185 -24.62 14.21 13.65
C GLU A 185 -23.27 14.95 13.42
N GLY A 186 -22.38 14.38 12.60
CA GLY A 186 -21.04 14.89 12.32
C GLY A 186 -19.98 14.50 13.37
N TRP A 187 -18.70 14.49 12.99
CA TRP A 187 -17.60 14.03 13.86
C TRP A 187 -17.48 14.79 15.18
N ARG A 188 -17.70 16.12 15.13
CA ARG A 188 -17.44 17.03 16.26
C ARG A 188 -18.47 16.91 17.38
N SER A 189 -19.68 16.43 17.09
CA SER A 189 -20.74 16.22 18.09
C SER A 189 -20.55 14.93 18.88
N LEU A 190 -19.74 13.99 18.36
CA LEU A 190 -19.49 12.71 19.01
C LEU A 190 -18.54 12.84 20.20
N ASP A 191 -18.88 12.16 21.29
CA ASP A 191 -17.93 11.89 22.38
C ASP A 191 -16.81 10.94 21.93
N GLU A 192 -15.74 10.85 22.72
CA GLU A 192 -14.58 10.01 22.39
C GLU A 192 -14.89 8.51 22.32
N ARG A 193 -15.90 8.03 23.05
CA ARG A 193 -16.32 6.63 22.99
C ARG A 193 -17.00 6.33 21.65
N ARG A 194 -17.88 7.23 21.20
CA ARG A 194 -18.55 7.15 19.89
C ARG A 194 -17.55 7.27 18.75
N LYS A 195 -16.60 8.22 18.80
CA LYS A 195 -15.51 8.33 17.81
C LYS A 195 -14.69 7.04 17.70
N ARG A 196 -14.29 6.44 18.83
CA ARG A 196 -13.59 5.14 18.84
C ARG A 196 -14.42 4.01 18.24
N ARG A 197 -15.75 4.04 18.40
CA ARG A 197 -16.65 3.07 17.77
C ARG A 197 -16.69 3.28 16.26
N VAL A 198 -16.87 4.51 15.78
CA VAL A 198 -16.86 4.82 14.33
C VAL A 198 -15.58 4.33 13.66
N VAL A 199 -14.41 4.65 14.24
CA VAL A 199 -13.11 4.19 13.70
C VAL A 199 -13.00 2.66 13.69
N ARG A 200 -13.50 1.99 14.73
CA ARG A 200 -13.48 0.53 14.82
C ARG A 200 -14.38 -0.11 13.76
N GLU A 201 -15.59 0.40 13.57
CA GLU A 201 -16.52 -0.14 12.58
C GLU A 201 -15.98 0.10 11.16
N LEU A 202 -15.46 1.29 10.84
CA LEU A 202 -14.81 1.54 9.55
C LEU A 202 -13.60 0.61 9.32
N ALA A 203 -12.74 0.47 10.33
CA ALA A 203 -11.60 -0.44 10.25
C ALA A 203 -12.03 -1.89 9.98
N ARG A 204 -13.12 -2.33 10.62
CA ARG A 204 -13.71 -3.65 10.40
C ARG A 204 -14.30 -3.78 8.99
N THR A 205 -15.06 -2.81 8.53
CA THR A 205 -15.75 -2.84 7.23
C THR A 205 -14.77 -2.93 6.05
N PHE A 206 -13.66 -2.20 6.11
CA PHE A 206 -12.65 -2.19 5.05
C PHE A 206 -11.47 -3.15 5.32
N GLU A 207 -11.52 -3.91 6.42
CA GLU A 207 -10.45 -4.82 6.86
C GLU A 207 -9.06 -4.17 6.93
N VAL A 208 -9.03 -2.97 7.53
CA VAL A 208 -7.81 -2.17 7.75
C VAL A 208 -7.55 -1.96 9.23
N SER A 209 -6.37 -1.43 9.58
CA SER A 209 -6.09 -1.06 10.97
C SER A 209 -6.92 0.14 11.41
N LYS A 210 -7.23 0.23 12.70
CA LYS A 210 -7.88 1.42 13.30
C LYS A 210 -7.10 2.70 13.03
N GLN A 211 -5.77 2.60 12.96
CA GLN A 211 -4.91 3.73 12.64
C GLN A 211 -5.09 4.18 11.20
N ALA A 212 -5.14 3.24 10.24
CA ALA A 212 -5.38 3.55 8.83
C ALA A 212 -6.76 4.22 8.63
N ALA A 213 -7.81 3.68 9.24
CA ALA A 213 -9.15 4.27 9.19
C ALA A 213 -9.17 5.71 9.78
N ALA A 214 -8.52 5.94 10.93
CA ALA A 214 -8.43 7.28 11.52
C ALA A 214 -7.66 8.27 10.62
N ILE A 215 -6.58 7.82 9.97
CA ILE A 215 -5.82 8.63 9.00
C ILE A 215 -6.70 8.96 7.79
N ARG A 216 -7.49 7.99 7.30
CA ARG A 216 -8.38 8.17 6.16
C ARG A 216 -9.46 9.22 6.43
N ILE A 217 -10.10 9.19 7.62
CA ILE A 217 -11.03 10.24 8.08
C ILE A 217 -10.39 11.63 7.99
N LYS A 218 -9.13 11.76 8.45
CA LYS A 218 -8.39 13.03 8.38
C LYS A 218 -8.06 13.44 6.94
N ASN A 219 -7.60 12.50 6.11
CA ASN A 219 -7.21 12.77 4.72
C ASN A 219 -8.40 13.25 3.89
N LEU A 220 -9.57 12.64 4.10
CA LEU A 220 -10.81 13.01 3.42
C LEU A 220 -11.53 14.20 4.08
N LYS A 221 -10.94 14.81 5.13
CA LYS A 221 -11.50 15.94 5.88
C LYS A 221 -12.91 15.68 6.45
N LEU A 222 -13.21 14.42 6.78
CA LEU A 222 -14.52 14.02 7.34
C LEU A 222 -14.67 14.39 8.82
N ALA A 223 -13.54 14.63 9.51
CA ALA A 223 -13.51 15.14 10.88
C ALA A 223 -13.62 16.67 10.99
N ALA A 224 -13.80 17.37 9.85
CA ALA A 224 -13.82 18.82 9.80
C ALA A 224 -15.08 19.42 10.43
#